data_AF-A0A365TY31-F1
#
_entry.id   AF-A0A365TY31-F1
#
_cell.length_a   1.000
_cell.length_b   1.000
_cell.length_c   1.000
_cell.angle_alpha   90.00
_cell.angle_beta   90.00
_cell.angle_gamma   90.00
#
_symmetry.space_group_name_H-M   'P 1'
#
loop_
_entity.id
_entity.type
_entity.pdbx_description
1 polymer ?
#
loop_
_entity_poly.entity_id
_entity_poly.type
_entity_poly.pdbx_seq_one_letter_code
_entity_poly.pdbx_strand_id
1 'polypeptide(L)'
;MAGVVGLTCSCGAVSARLHVPGKSAGARAVCYCSDCQSAAGFLGVAEDVLDPAGGTDIYQTTPDRLEILAGARHLAILRLSPKGLMRWHAGCCGTPLFNTLPRLSLPFLGVVLRPGGTDGQADELESRLGPVRARVFTASARGPDAPARDEGFARTGAGIMSRMIMAWLSRRAARNPLSGLDAPVRVLTREERRKARPG
;
A
#
# COMPACT_ATOMS: atom_id res chain seq x y z
N MET A 1 1.56 12.00 17.85
CA MET A 1 2.12 11.02 18.80
C MET A 1 2.98 10.04 18.01
N ALA A 2 4.05 9.54 18.62
CA ALA A 2 4.74 8.38 18.10
C ALA A 2 3.88 7.14 18.35
N GLY A 3 3.85 6.19 17.42
CA GLY A 3 3.04 4.98 17.54
C GLY A 3 3.57 3.86 16.66
N VAL A 4 2.97 2.68 16.81
CA VAL A 4 3.24 1.50 15.99
C VAL A 4 1.91 1.03 15.42
N VAL A 5 1.85 0.63 14.16
CA VAL A 5 0.67 0.01 13.56
C VAL A 5 0.99 -1.45 13.25
N GLY A 6 0.21 -2.36 13.81
CA GLY A 6 0.29 -3.78 13.47
C GLY A 6 -0.38 -4.04 12.12
N LEU A 7 0.26 -4.87 11.29
CA LEU A 7 -0.23 -5.26 9.98
C LEU A 7 -0.23 -6.79 9.94
N THR A 8 -1.37 -7.38 9.62
CA THR A 8 -1.51 -8.85 9.56
C THR A 8 -2.33 -9.22 8.34
N CYS A 9 -1.93 -10.28 7.63
CA CYS A 9 -2.74 -10.81 6.53
C CYS A 9 -4.03 -11.46 7.06
N SER A 10 -5.02 -11.71 6.20
CA SER A 10 -6.33 -12.22 6.64
C SER A 10 -6.26 -13.55 7.38
N CYS A 11 -5.32 -14.43 7.02
CA CYS A 11 -5.12 -15.73 7.69
C CYS A 11 -4.10 -15.70 8.84
N GLY A 12 -3.50 -14.56 9.17
CA GLY A 12 -2.52 -14.43 10.27
C GLY A 12 -1.10 -14.92 9.98
N ALA A 13 -0.86 -15.61 8.85
CA ALA A 13 0.44 -16.22 8.55
C ALA A 13 1.57 -15.22 8.28
N VAL A 14 1.24 -13.97 7.94
CA VAL A 14 2.19 -12.86 7.75
C VAL A 14 1.82 -11.74 8.70
N SER A 15 2.79 -11.26 9.47
CA SER A 15 2.62 -10.10 10.33
C SER A 15 3.82 -9.17 10.27
N ALA A 16 3.54 -7.88 10.43
CA ALA A 16 4.52 -6.80 10.36
C ALA A 16 4.13 -5.66 11.31
N ARG A 17 5.09 -4.79 11.62
CA ARG A 17 4.88 -3.53 12.31
C ARG A 17 5.33 -2.38 11.44
N LEU A 18 4.56 -1.31 11.47
CA LEU A 18 4.91 -0.03 10.92
C LEU A 18 5.18 0.96 12.06
N HIS A 19 6.39 1.48 12.13
CA HIS A 19 6.80 2.49 13.10
C HIS A 19 6.39 3.88 12.60
N VAL A 20 5.68 4.65 13.43
CA VAL A 20 5.11 5.96 13.07
C VAL A 20 5.55 6.99 14.12
N PRO A 21 6.80 7.49 14.08
CA PRO A 21 7.36 8.37 15.11
C PRO A 21 6.66 9.75 15.20
N GLY A 22 5.83 10.10 14.22
CA GLY A 22 5.06 11.35 14.25
C GLY A 22 4.32 11.59 12.94
N LYS A 23 3.58 12.71 12.86
CA LYS A 23 2.73 13.08 11.72
C LYS A 23 3.49 13.22 10.38
N SER A 24 4.80 13.47 10.43
CA SER A 24 5.67 13.58 9.25
C SER A 24 6.22 12.24 8.76
N ALA A 25 5.96 11.14 9.47
CA ALA A 25 6.43 9.80 9.12
C ALA A 25 5.82 9.26 7.83
N GLY A 26 4.71 9.82 7.36
CA GLY A 26 4.04 9.39 6.15
C GLY A 26 2.77 10.18 5.90
N ALA A 27 2.00 9.74 4.92
CA ALA A 27 0.70 10.33 4.59
C ALA A 27 -0.26 9.25 4.12
N ARG A 28 -1.49 9.27 4.64
CA ARG A 28 -2.58 8.44 4.11
C ARG A 28 -3.16 9.06 2.84
N ALA A 29 -3.44 8.22 1.87
CA ALA A 29 -4.13 8.58 0.65
C ALA A 29 -5.05 7.44 0.22
N VAL A 30 -6.18 7.77 -0.39
CA VAL A 30 -7.04 6.79 -1.04
C VAL A 30 -6.80 6.86 -2.55
N CYS A 31 -6.42 5.73 -3.13
CA CYS A 31 -6.07 5.62 -4.54
C CYS A 31 -7.16 4.88 -5.30
N TYR A 32 -7.78 5.55 -6.27
CA TYR A 32 -8.88 5.03 -7.09
C TYR A 32 -8.42 4.51 -8.44
N CYS A 33 -7.11 4.39 -8.70
CA CYS A 33 -6.65 3.98 -10.02
C CYS A 33 -7.12 2.57 -10.39
N SER A 34 -7.40 2.36 -11.68
CA SER A 34 -7.81 1.05 -12.22
C SER A 34 -6.81 -0.06 -11.92
N ASP A 35 -5.52 0.26 -11.74
CA ASP A 35 -4.50 -0.72 -11.37
C ASP A 35 -4.65 -1.21 -9.91
N CYS A 36 -5.01 -0.37 -8.95
CA CYS A 36 -5.27 -0.82 -7.57
C CYS A 36 -6.48 -1.76 -7.54
N GLN A 37 -7.54 -1.38 -8.25
CA GLN A 37 -8.75 -2.18 -8.40
C GLN A 37 -8.47 -3.51 -9.11
N SER A 38 -7.67 -3.50 -10.17
CA SER A 38 -7.29 -4.71 -10.91
C SER A 38 -6.46 -5.66 -10.05
N ALA A 39 -5.53 -5.15 -9.26
CA ALA A 39 -4.74 -5.98 -8.37
C ALA A 39 -5.62 -6.66 -7.30
N ALA A 40 -6.56 -5.91 -6.72
CA ALA A 40 -7.49 -6.45 -5.72
C ALA A 40 -8.44 -7.51 -6.33
N GLY A 41 -9.01 -7.24 -7.51
CA GLY A 41 -9.85 -8.20 -8.23
C GLY A 41 -9.09 -9.46 -8.62
N PHE A 42 -7.86 -9.31 -9.14
CA PHE A 42 -7.01 -10.43 -9.51
C PHE A 42 -6.65 -11.34 -8.31
N LEU A 43 -6.42 -10.74 -7.14
CA LEU A 43 -6.12 -11.47 -5.92
C LEU A 43 -7.37 -12.05 -5.24
N GLY A 44 -8.57 -11.75 -5.74
CA GLY A 44 -9.83 -12.20 -5.15
C GLY A 44 -10.16 -11.55 -3.80
N VAL A 45 -9.64 -10.35 -3.55
CA VAL A 45 -9.72 -9.64 -2.25
C VAL A 45 -10.36 -8.26 -2.37
N ALA A 46 -11.11 -8.00 -3.45
CA ALA A 46 -11.70 -6.70 -3.74
C ALA A 46 -12.59 -6.20 -2.59
N GLU A 47 -13.47 -7.05 -2.07
CA GLU A 47 -14.37 -6.75 -0.94
C GLU A 47 -13.61 -6.44 0.36
N ASP A 48 -12.40 -6.97 0.52
CA ASP A 48 -11.60 -6.80 1.75
C ASP A 48 -10.76 -5.52 1.75
N VAL A 49 -10.49 -4.91 0.59
CA VAL A 49 -9.48 -3.84 0.45
C VAL A 49 -9.95 -2.60 -0.31
N LEU A 50 -11.04 -2.70 -1.06
CA LEU A 50 -11.60 -1.55 -1.78
C LEU A 50 -12.73 -0.93 -0.96
N ASP A 51 -12.75 0.40 -0.89
CA ASP A 51 -13.95 1.13 -0.48
C ASP A 51 -15.07 0.95 -1.52
N PRO A 52 -16.33 1.30 -1.20
CA PRO A 52 -17.45 1.18 -2.14
C PRO A 52 -17.24 1.90 -3.47
N ALA A 53 -16.38 2.92 -3.50
CA ALA A 53 -16.04 3.67 -4.71
C ALA A 53 -14.79 3.12 -5.44
N GLY A 54 -14.28 1.95 -5.05
CA GLY A 54 -13.12 1.30 -5.66
C GLY A 54 -11.77 1.88 -5.22
N GLY A 55 -11.75 2.66 -4.15
CA GLY A 55 -10.54 3.25 -3.57
C GLY A 55 -9.79 2.27 -2.68
N THR A 56 -8.47 2.22 -2.82
CA THR A 56 -7.59 1.52 -1.87
C THR A 56 -6.97 2.53 -0.91
N ASP A 57 -7.12 2.31 0.40
CA ASP A 57 -6.46 3.13 1.41
C ASP A 57 -4.99 2.73 1.56
N ILE A 58 -4.09 3.72 1.45
CA ILE A 58 -2.65 3.51 1.40
C ILE A 58 -1.95 4.52 2.31
N TYR A 59 -1.09 4.03 3.19
CA TYR A 59 -0.15 4.88 3.93
C TYR A 59 1.21 4.92 3.24
N GLN A 60 1.61 6.10 2.77
CA GLN A 60 2.86 6.30 2.04
C GLN A 60 3.99 6.78 2.95
N THR A 61 5.02 5.96 3.07
CA THR A 61 6.16 6.12 3.98
C THR A 61 7.45 5.59 3.32
N THR A 62 8.46 5.27 4.14
CA THR A 62 9.76 4.74 3.72
C THR A 62 10.00 3.38 4.37
N PRO A 63 10.71 2.45 3.69
CA PRO A 63 10.81 1.05 4.12
C PRO A 63 11.58 0.85 5.43
N ASP A 64 12.39 1.82 5.86
CA ASP A 64 13.09 1.77 7.15
C ASP A 64 12.16 1.84 8.37
N ARG A 65 10.88 2.13 8.16
CA ARG A 65 9.84 2.11 9.19
C ARG A 65 9.11 0.77 9.28
N LEU A 66 9.39 -0.16 8.36
CA LEU A 66 8.76 -1.46 8.32
C LEU A 66 9.61 -2.49 9.08
N GLU A 67 8.94 -3.35 9.81
CA GLU A 67 9.52 -4.51 10.48
C GLU A 67 8.65 -5.72 10.16
N ILE A 68 9.20 -6.74 9.51
CA ILE A 68 8.50 -8.02 9.28
C ILE A 68 8.69 -8.88 10.52
N LEU A 69 7.59 -9.26 11.17
CA LEU A 69 7.63 -10.05 12.41
C LEU A 69 7.58 -11.54 12.14
N ALA A 70 6.73 -11.96 11.19
CA ALA A 70 6.53 -13.36 10.85
C ALA A 70 6.10 -13.52 9.39
N GLY A 71 6.36 -14.70 8.83
CA GLY A 71 5.80 -15.08 7.53
C GLY A 71 6.48 -14.47 6.32
N ALA A 72 7.72 -13.99 6.42
CA ALA A 72 8.45 -13.42 5.28
C ALA A 72 8.50 -14.37 4.06
N ARG A 73 8.62 -15.69 4.30
CA ARG A 73 8.56 -16.74 3.25
C ARG A 73 7.23 -16.82 2.49
N HIS A 74 6.15 -16.29 3.06
CA HIS A 74 4.84 -16.25 2.43
C HIS A 74 4.64 -14.96 1.64
N LEU A 75 5.60 -14.03 1.62
CA LEU A 75 5.50 -12.84 0.77
C LEU A 75 5.69 -13.21 -0.69
N ALA A 76 4.83 -12.68 -1.55
CA ALA A 76 4.88 -12.81 -2.99
C ALA A 76 4.65 -11.44 -3.64
N ILE A 77 5.04 -11.29 -4.90
CA ILE A 77 4.94 -10.03 -5.65
C ILE A 77 4.05 -10.22 -6.86
N LEU A 78 2.99 -9.40 -6.92
CA LEU A 78 2.18 -9.22 -8.13
C LEU A 78 2.63 -7.96 -8.87
N ARG A 79 2.79 -8.05 -10.18
CA ARG A 79 3.02 -6.90 -11.06
C ARG A 79 2.02 -6.91 -12.20
N LEU A 80 1.31 -5.81 -12.39
CA LEU A 80 0.35 -5.68 -13.50
C LEU A 80 1.03 -5.40 -14.84
N SER A 81 2.33 -5.10 -14.83
CA SER A 81 3.17 -4.99 -16.00
C SER A 81 4.65 -5.17 -15.62
N PRO A 82 5.56 -5.47 -16.57
CA PRO A 82 6.99 -5.63 -16.30
C PRO A 82 7.69 -4.39 -15.73
N LYS A 83 7.10 -3.20 -15.83
CA LYS A 83 7.64 -1.93 -15.30
C LYS A 83 6.82 -1.34 -14.15
N GLY A 84 5.67 -1.94 -13.83
CA GLY A 84 4.78 -1.46 -12.77
C GLY A 84 5.35 -1.66 -11.36
N LEU A 85 4.64 -1.12 -10.37
CA LEU A 85 4.93 -1.31 -8.95
C LEU A 85 5.08 -2.79 -8.60
N MET A 86 5.90 -3.08 -7.60
CA MET A 86 5.94 -4.38 -6.95
C MET A 86 4.87 -4.37 -5.86
N ARG A 87 3.77 -5.09 -6.10
CA ARG A 87 2.64 -5.21 -5.16
C ARG A 87 2.86 -6.45 -4.31
N TRP A 88 3.45 -6.25 -3.15
CA TRP A 88 3.72 -7.31 -2.18
C TRP A 88 2.42 -7.74 -1.51
N HIS A 89 2.16 -9.03 -1.52
CA HIS A 89 1.01 -9.64 -0.90
C HIS A 89 1.41 -10.90 -0.13
N ALA A 90 0.54 -11.35 0.77
CA ALA A 90 0.66 -12.66 1.37
C ALA A 90 0.22 -13.72 0.35
N GLY A 91 1.14 -14.57 -0.11
CA GLY A 91 0.87 -15.66 -1.04
C GLY A 91 -0.06 -16.73 -0.47
N CYS A 92 -0.16 -16.86 0.86
CA CYS A 92 -1.06 -17.80 1.52
C CYS A 92 -2.56 -17.45 1.39
N CYS A 93 -2.92 -16.18 1.20
CA CYS A 93 -4.32 -15.73 1.23
C CYS A 93 -4.62 -14.53 0.32
N GLY A 94 -3.67 -14.10 -0.51
CA GLY A 94 -3.84 -12.97 -1.42
C GLY A 94 -3.82 -11.59 -0.76
N THR A 95 -3.75 -11.46 0.58
CA THR A 95 -3.84 -10.15 1.25
C THR A 95 -2.75 -9.19 0.77
N PRO A 96 -3.09 -8.04 0.16
CA PRO A 96 -2.13 -7.02 -0.20
C PRO A 96 -1.55 -6.36 1.06
N LEU A 97 -0.23 -6.14 1.07
CA LEU A 97 0.46 -5.59 2.23
C LEU A 97 1.22 -4.32 1.88
N PHE A 98 2.02 -4.35 0.82
CA PHE A 98 2.94 -3.27 0.49
C PHE A 98 3.03 -3.01 -1.01
N ASN A 99 3.41 -1.78 -1.37
CA ASN A 99 3.77 -1.38 -2.72
C ASN A 99 5.14 -0.72 -2.68
N THR A 100 6.06 -1.19 -3.51
CA THR A 100 7.36 -0.56 -3.71
C THR A 100 7.60 -0.25 -5.18
N LEU A 101 8.53 0.66 -5.45
CA LEU A 101 9.09 0.82 -6.79
C LEU A 101 9.89 -0.44 -7.16
N PRO A 102 10.07 -0.75 -8.46
CA PRO A 102 10.89 -1.89 -8.91
C PRO A 102 12.32 -1.86 -8.37
N ARG A 103 12.87 -0.65 -8.20
CA ARG A 103 14.19 -0.44 -7.61
C ARG A 103 14.05 -0.22 -6.11
N LEU A 104 14.28 -1.27 -5.31
CA LEU A 104 14.15 -1.24 -3.84
C LEU A 104 15.12 -0.30 -3.12
N SER A 105 16.19 0.15 -3.80
CA SER A 105 17.08 1.19 -3.27
C SER A 105 16.43 2.58 -3.25
N LEU A 106 15.31 2.78 -3.95
CA LEU A 106 14.48 3.97 -3.82
C LEU A 106 13.54 3.75 -2.64
N PRO A 107 13.63 4.56 -1.56
CA PRO A 107 12.94 4.29 -0.30
C PRO A 107 11.45 4.70 -0.34
N PHE A 108 10.70 4.16 -1.30
CA PHE A 108 9.26 4.33 -1.43
C PHE A 108 8.54 3.08 -0.91
N LEU A 109 7.67 3.26 0.09
CA LEU A 109 6.81 2.21 0.61
C LEU A 109 5.37 2.73 0.72
N GLY A 110 4.43 2.12 0.01
CA GLY A 110 3.00 2.28 0.24
C GLY A 110 2.46 1.07 1.01
N VAL A 111 1.98 1.26 2.23
CA VAL A 111 1.33 0.20 3.02
C VAL A 111 -0.15 0.18 2.68
N VAL A 112 -0.68 -0.97 2.26
CA VAL A 112 -2.11 -1.13 1.99
C VAL A 112 -2.84 -1.33 3.30
N LEU A 113 -3.83 -0.47 3.57
CA LEU A 113 -4.67 -0.53 4.77
C LEU A 113 -5.97 -1.23 4.41
N ARG A 114 -6.40 -2.18 5.25
CA ARG A 114 -7.65 -2.92 5.03
C ARG A 114 -8.76 -2.27 5.86
N PRO A 115 -9.93 -1.97 5.26
CA PRO A 115 -11.10 -1.51 5.99
C PRO A 115 -11.63 -2.53 7.01
N GLY A 116 -11.57 -3.84 6.66
CA GLY A 116 -12.26 -4.92 7.38
C GLY A 116 -11.68 -5.37 8.73
N GLY A 117 -10.90 -4.55 9.41
CA GLY A 117 -10.52 -4.79 10.80
C GLY A 117 -11.50 -4.09 11.72
N THR A 118 -12.66 -4.70 12.04
CA THR A 118 -13.67 -4.35 13.07
C THR A 118 -13.85 -2.85 13.44
N ASP A 119 -15.09 -2.36 13.36
CA ASP A 119 -15.51 -1.06 13.90
C ASP A 119 -14.80 -0.73 15.23
N GLY A 120 -14.09 0.41 15.25
CA GLY A 120 -13.18 0.82 16.33
C GLY A 120 -11.70 0.89 15.92
N GLN A 121 -11.23 0.09 14.96
CA GLN A 121 -9.85 0.23 14.47
C GLN A 121 -9.67 1.42 13.51
N ALA A 122 -10.73 1.91 12.87
CA ALA A 122 -10.65 3.04 11.94
C ALA A 122 -10.22 4.33 12.66
N ASP A 123 -10.83 4.63 13.81
CA ASP A 123 -10.49 5.79 14.65
C ASP A 123 -9.10 5.64 15.27
N GLU A 124 -8.75 4.42 15.70
CA GLU A 124 -7.41 4.13 16.20
C GLU A 124 -6.34 4.28 15.11
N LEU A 125 -6.61 3.81 13.90
CA LEU A 125 -5.74 3.93 12.74
C LEU A 125 -5.57 5.39 12.32
N GLU A 126 -6.66 6.18 12.32
CA GLU A 126 -6.60 7.61 12.08
C GLU A 126 -5.82 8.35 13.17
N SER A 127 -5.99 7.98 14.45
CA SER A 127 -5.22 8.59 15.54
C SER A 127 -3.71 8.36 15.39
N ARG A 128 -3.31 7.19 14.87
CA ARG A 128 -1.90 6.80 14.68
C ARG A 128 -1.31 7.33 13.38
N LEU A 129 -2.03 7.21 12.26
CA LEU A 129 -1.55 7.54 10.91
C LEU A 129 -1.93 8.96 10.43
N GLY A 130 -2.87 9.61 11.12
CA GLY A 130 -3.49 10.85 10.71
C GLY A 130 -4.65 10.64 9.72
N PRO A 131 -5.33 11.73 9.33
CA PRO A 131 -6.45 11.68 8.40
C PRO A 131 -5.96 11.40 6.97
N VAL A 132 -6.89 10.99 6.10
CA VAL A 132 -6.66 10.93 4.66
C VAL A 132 -6.27 12.31 4.13
N ARG A 133 -5.07 12.43 3.55
CA ARG A 133 -4.51 13.70 3.04
C ARG A 133 -4.72 13.89 1.55
N ALA A 134 -5.03 12.81 0.82
CA ALA A 134 -5.23 12.86 -0.62
C ALA A 134 -6.22 11.78 -1.08
N ARG A 135 -6.98 12.12 -2.12
CA ARG A 135 -7.78 11.20 -2.93
C ARG A 135 -7.31 11.36 -4.36
N VAL A 136 -6.84 10.28 -4.97
CA VAL A 136 -6.05 10.36 -6.20
C VAL A 136 -6.53 9.36 -7.24
N PHE A 137 -6.39 9.73 -8.52
CA PHE A 137 -6.86 8.95 -9.67
C PHE A 137 -8.37 8.69 -9.65
N THR A 138 -9.14 9.67 -9.18
CA THR A 138 -10.60 9.64 -8.98
C THR A 138 -11.39 9.47 -10.28
N ALA A 139 -10.78 9.76 -11.43
CA ALA A 139 -11.36 9.47 -12.75
C ALA A 139 -11.62 7.97 -13.00
N SER A 140 -11.04 7.06 -12.19
CA SER A 140 -11.33 5.63 -12.21
C SER A 140 -12.17 5.15 -11.02
N ALA A 141 -12.64 6.07 -10.16
CA ALA A 141 -13.55 5.74 -9.07
C ALA A 141 -14.90 5.27 -9.62
N ARG A 142 -15.63 4.49 -8.81
CA ARG A 142 -16.91 3.87 -9.16
C ARG A 142 -17.99 4.28 -8.16
N GLY A 143 -19.24 4.05 -8.52
CA GLY A 143 -20.38 4.24 -7.62
C GLY A 143 -20.80 5.70 -7.42
N PRO A 144 -21.93 5.92 -6.73
CA PRO A 144 -22.54 7.24 -6.56
C PRO A 144 -21.72 8.17 -5.66
N ASP A 145 -20.94 7.62 -4.73
CA ASP A 145 -20.12 8.36 -3.77
C ASP A 145 -18.67 8.55 -4.24
N ALA A 146 -18.41 8.35 -5.53
CA ALA A 146 -17.10 8.58 -6.14
C ALA A 146 -16.65 10.04 -5.93
N PRO A 147 -15.40 10.29 -5.47
CA PRO A 147 -14.91 11.65 -5.38
C PRO A 147 -14.88 12.34 -6.75
N ALA A 148 -15.36 13.58 -6.81
CA ALA A 148 -15.53 14.29 -8.08
C ALA A 148 -14.20 14.65 -8.78
N ARG A 149 -13.11 14.77 -8.01
CA ARG A 149 -11.78 15.12 -8.53
C ARG A 149 -10.68 14.72 -7.56
N ASP A 150 -9.45 14.72 -8.07
CA ASP A 150 -8.27 14.51 -7.26
C ASP A 150 -8.06 15.65 -6.25
N GLU A 151 -7.70 15.28 -5.03
CA GLU A 151 -7.47 16.19 -3.92
C GLU A 151 -6.15 15.87 -3.23
N GLY A 152 -5.42 16.90 -2.80
CA GLY A 152 -4.21 16.74 -2.00
C GLY A 152 -3.00 16.08 -2.70
N PHE A 153 -3.10 15.76 -4.00
CA PHE A 153 -2.08 15.06 -4.78
C PHE A 153 -0.71 15.77 -4.70
N ALA A 154 -0.63 17.05 -5.09
CA ALA A 154 0.63 17.78 -5.16
C ALA A 154 1.34 17.88 -3.79
N ARG A 155 0.60 18.27 -2.74
CA ARG A 155 1.12 18.39 -1.37
C ARG A 155 1.60 17.03 -0.83
N THR A 156 0.81 15.98 -1.05
CA THR A 156 1.15 14.63 -0.59
C THR A 156 2.37 14.10 -1.34
N GLY A 157 2.40 14.27 -2.67
CA GLY A 157 3.53 13.94 -3.53
C GLY A 157 4.84 14.62 -3.12
N ALA A 158 4.81 15.93 -2.90
CA ALA A 158 5.97 16.68 -2.39
C ALA A 158 6.47 16.14 -1.04
N GLY A 159 5.54 15.76 -0.15
CA GLY A 159 5.87 15.11 1.11
C GLY A 159 6.59 13.77 0.93
N ILE A 160 6.09 12.90 0.02
CA ILE A 160 6.73 11.61 -0.30
C ILE A 160 8.16 11.84 -0.77
N MET A 161 8.34 12.75 -1.74
CA MET A 161 9.66 13.07 -2.29
C MET A 161 10.61 13.57 -1.22
N SER A 162 10.16 14.47 -0.35
CA SER A 162 10.95 14.95 0.80
C SER A 162 11.37 13.80 1.72
N ARG A 163 10.46 12.88 2.08
CA ARG A 163 10.79 11.71 2.92
C ARG A 163 11.79 10.77 2.24
N MET A 164 11.67 10.56 0.94
CA MET A 164 12.61 9.73 0.17
C MET A 164 14.01 10.33 0.17
N ILE A 165 14.12 11.64 -0.10
CA ILE A 165 15.39 12.38 -0.05
C ILE A 165 15.99 12.30 1.35
N MET A 166 15.22 12.56 2.40
CA MET A 166 15.69 12.48 3.78
C MET A 166 16.14 11.08 4.19
N ALA A 167 15.45 10.02 3.74
CA ALA A 167 15.86 8.65 4.00
C ALA A 167 17.17 8.29 3.28
N TRP A 168 17.40 8.84 2.09
CA TRP A 168 18.63 8.65 1.35
C TRP A 168 19.81 9.40 1.99
N LEU A 169 19.63 10.70 2.27
CA LEU A 169 20.64 11.54 2.93
C LEU A 169 21.06 10.99 4.31
N SER A 170 20.10 10.45 5.07
CA SER A 170 20.38 9.86 6.38
C SER A 170 20.81 8.38 6.30
N ARG A 171 21.09 7.85 5.11
CA ARG A 171 21.43 6.42 4.85
C ARG A 171 20.40 5.39 5.36
N ARG A 172 19.20 5.83 5.75
CA ARG A 172 18.11 4.94 6.19
C ARG A 172 17.55 4.14 5.02
N ALA A 173 17.69 4.61 3.78
CA ALA A 173 17.25 3.89 2.59
C ALA A 173 17.86 2.48 2.44
N ALA A 174 19.03 2.23 3.05
CA ALA A 174 19.65 0.90 3.08
C ALA A 174 18.91 -0.08 4.02
N ARG A 175 18.14 0.42 4.99
CA ARG A 175 17.30 -0.38 5.88
C ARG A 175 15.97 -0.65 5.18
N ASN A 176 15.96 -1.65 4.31
CA ASN A 176 14.75 -2.09 3.64
C ASN A 176 14.52 -3.59 3.92
N PRO A 177 13.56 -3.96 4.78
CA PRO A 177 13.32 -5.36 5.15
C PRO A 177 12.77 -6.20 3.99
N LEU A 178 12.34 -5.56 2.89
CA LEU A 178 11.89 -6.24 1.67
C LEU A 178 13.05 -6.51 0.70
N SER A 179 14.24 -5.93 0.95
CA SER A 179 15.43 -6.16 0.14
C SER A 179 16.05 -7.51 0.47
N GLY A 180 16.39 -8.30 -0.54
CA GLY A 180 17.03 -9.60 -0.38
C GLY A 180 16.07 -10.75 -0.03
N LEU A 181 14.76 -10.49 0.06
CA LEU A 181 13.77 -11.56 0.16
C LEU A 181 13.59 -12.26 -1.19
N ASP A 182 13.61 -13.58 -1.17
CA ASP A 182 13.28 -14.42 -2.33
C ASP A 182 11.76 -14.59 -2.46
N ALA A 183 11.08 -13.50 -2.84
CA ALA A 183 9.64 -13.49 -3.03
C ALA A 183 9.30 -13.83 -4.48
N PRO A 184 8.46 -14.84 -4.76
CA PRO A 184 8.08 -15.18 -6.12
C PRO A 184 7.36 -14.02 -6.80
N VAL A 185 7.73 -13.73 -8.05
CA VAL A 185 7.19 -12.62 -8.84
C VAL A 185 6.27 -13.14 -9.93
N ARG A 186 5.00 -12.71 -9.91
CA ARG A 186 4.05 -12.93 -10.99
C ARG A 186 3.78 -11.63 -11.74
N VAL A 187 4.08 -11.62 -13.04
CA VAL A 187 3.73 -10.51 -13.93
C VAL A 187 2.49 -10.90 -14.74
N LEU A 188 1.44 -10.10 -14.69
CA LEU A 188 0.24 -10.36 -15.49
C LEU A 188 0.52 -10.19 -16.97
N THR A 189 -0.05 -11.10 -17.76
CA THR A 189 -0.21 -10.93 -19.20
C THR A 189 -1.15 -9.75 -19.49
N ARG A 190 -1.11 -9.24 -20.73
CA ARG A 190 -2.03 -8.18 -21.17
C ARG A 190 -3.49 -8.62 -21.07
N GLU A 191 -3.77 -9.89 -21.33
CA GLU A 191 -5.13 -10.44 -21.24
C GLU A 191 -5.60 -10.56 -19.79
N GLU A 192 -4.79 -11.12 -18.89
CA GLU A 192 -5.12 -11.19 -17.46
C GLU A 192 -5.35 -9.78 -16.89
N ARG A 193 -4.49 -8.81 -17.24
CA ARG A 193 -4.67 -7.42 -16.82
C ARG A 193 -5.97 -6.83 -17.35
N ARG A 194 -6.34 -7.11 -18.60
CA ARG A 194 -7.60 -6.62 -19.19
C ARG A 194 -8.81 -7.22 -18.50
N LYS A 195 -8.79 -8.53 -18.21
CA LYS A 195 -9.87 -9.23 -17.47
C LYS A 195 -10.01 -8.72 -16.04
N ALA A 196 -8.90 -8.37 -15.40
CA ALA A 196 -8.90 -7.86 -14.03
C ALA A 196 -9.34 -6.39 -13.94
N ARG A 197 -9.39 -5.64 -15.05
CA ARG A 197 -9.80 -4.24 -14.99
C ARG A 197 -11.26 -4.12 -14.51
N PRO A 198 -11.56 -3.16 -13.63
CA PRO A 198 -12.94 -2.81 -13.32
C PRO A 198 -13.66 -2.41 -14.62
N GLY A 199 -14.88 -2.91 -14.77
CA GLY A 199 -15.78 -2.58 -15.88
C GLY A 199 -16.34 -1.16 -15.79
#